data_AF-A0A7S4I8E2-F1
#
_entry.id   AF-A0A7S4I8E2-F1
#
_cell.length_a   1.000
_cell.length_b   1.000
_cell.length_c   1.000
_cell.angle_alpha   90.00
_cell.angle_beta   90.00
_cell.angle_gamma   90.00
#
_symmetry.space_group_name_H-M   'P 1'
#
loop_
_entity.id
_entity.type
_entity.pdbx_description
1 polymer ?
#
loop_
_entity_poly.entity_id
_entity_poly.type
_entity_poly.pdbx_seq_one_letter_code
_entity_poly.pdbx_strand_id
1 'polypeptide(L)'
;GDLLVLCSAVAASLYMVTYKKLLQDLPIAIPAVNSLLSLIGLWNALLFWPGLIILPSLGIEEYSGFKGEVVWLALIGFTVALSFNYFLNYGMVLTSPLFMRVVIIFGVPASFVVNILLDGLPPADYSTLLRILGACFIIAGFIWFTAGDLHYRNKSAKGEPEEGAVHKSAKDVHRTDS
;
A
#
# COMPACT_ATOMS: atom_id res chain seq x y z
N GLY A 1 -19.01 -6.65 -4.98
CA GLY A 1 -17.59 -6.38 -4.69
C GLY A 1 -17.08 -5.21 -5.49
N ASP A 2 -17.28 -5.25 -6.81
CA ASP A 2 -16.59 -4.36 -7.77
C ASP A 2 -16.88 -2.87 -7.57
N LEU A 3 -18.12 -2.50 -7.26
CA LEU A 3 -18.45 -1.09 -6.96
C LEU A 3 -17.71 -0.57 -5.71
N LEU A 4 -17.57 -1.41 -4.68
CA LEU A 4 -16.87 -1.06 -3.45
C LEU A 4 -15.36 -0.90 -3.70
N VAL A 5 -14.80 -1.74 -4.58
CA VAL A 5 -13.40 -1.64 -5.05
C VAL A 5 -13.19 -0.36 -5.86
N LEU A 6 -14.15 0.00 -6.72
CA LEU A 6 -14.09 1.23 -7.50
C LEU A 6 -14.13 2.46 -6.57
N CYS A 7 -15.03 2.48 -5.60
CA CYS A 7 -15.12 3.54 -4.60
C CYS A 7 -13.84 3.66 -3.75
N SER A 8 -13.26 2.53 -3.33
CA SER A 8 -12.01 2.56 -2.55
C SER A 8 -10.82 3.04 -3.37
N ALA A 9 -10.76 2.68 -4.66
CA ALA A 9 -9.73 3.17 -5.57
C ALA A 9 -9.81 4.69 -5.77
N VAL A 10 -11.02 5.23 -5.95
CA VAL A 10 -11.25 6.69 -6.05
C VAL A 10 -10.85 7.38 -4.76
N ALA A 11 -11.31 6.90 -3.61
CA ALA A 11 -10.97 7.47 -2.30
C ALA A 11 -9.45 7.44 -2.03
N ALA A 12 -8.78 6.32 -2.33
CA ALA A 12 -7.34 6.17 -2.16
C ALA A 12 -6.54 7.10 -3.09
N SER A 13 -7.01 7.30 -4.33
CA SER A 13 -6.39 8.23 -5.28
C SER A 13 -6.52 9.69 -4.82
N LEU A 14 -7.70 10.07 -4.31
CA LEU A 14 -7.95 11.40 -3.76
C LEU A 14 -7.09 11.66 -2.52
N TYR A 15 -7.01 10.66 -1.63
CA TYR A 15 -6.10 10.69 -0.50
C TYR A 15 -4.66 10.96 -0.95
N MET A 16 -4.12 10.22 -1.92
CA MET A 16 -2.74 10.40 -2.36
C MET A 16 -2.47 11.76 -3.00
N VAL A 17 -3.43 12.33 -3.74
CA VAL A 17 -3.29 13.66 -4.34
C VAL A 17 -3.30 14.74 -3.27
N THR A 18 -4.22 14.65 -2.30
CA THR A 18 -4.29 15.57 -1.17
C THR A 18 -3.03 15.47 -0.31
N TYR A 19 -2.55 14.24 -0.07
CA TYR A 19 -1.32 13.96 0.67
C TYR A 19 -0.10 14.60 0.00
N LYS A 20 0.04 14.43 -1.32
CA LYS A 20 1.12 15.03 -2.10
C LYS A 20 1.10 16.57 -2.04
N LYS A 21 -0.09 17.19 -2.04
CA LYS A 21 -0.24 18.65 -1.95
C LYS A 21 -0.03 19.21 -0.54
N LEU A 22 -0.35 18.44 0.51
CA LEU A 22 -0.32 18.92 1.88
C LEU A 22 1.07 18.76 2.55
N LEU A 23 1.87 17.79 2.11
CA LEU A 23 3.11 17.39 2.78
C LEU A 23 4.40 17.84 2.09
N GLN A 24 4.33 18.37 0.86
CA GLN A 24 5.51 18.90 0.20
C GLN A 24 6.10 20.14 0.89
N ASP A 25 5.31 20.88 1.67
CA ASP A 25 5.72 22.17 2.22
C ASP A 25 5.87 22.23 3.75
N LEU A 26 5.63 21.14 4.50
CA LEU A 26 5.49 21.21 5.96
C LEU A 26 6.34 20.18 6.75
N PRO A 27 7.14 20.61 7.74
CA PRO A 27 7.88 19.72 8.67
C PRO A 27 6.96 18.96 9.65
N ILE A 28 5.64 19.07 9.49
CA ILE A 28 4.59 18.48 10.34
C ILE A 28 4.11 17.11 9.82
N ALA A 29 4.85 16.53 8.88
CA ALA A 29 4.46 15.33 8.17
C ALA A 29 4.25 14.09 9.06
N ILE A 30 5.17 13.89 10.01
CA ILE A 30 5.19 12.69 10.86
C ILE A 30 4.08 12.73 11.94
N PRO A 31 3.81 13.87 12.63
CA PRO A 31 2.66 13.99 13.52
C PRO A 31 1.31 13.73 12.81
N ALA A 32 1.13 14.22 11.58
CA ALA A 32 -0.11 14.06 10.82
C ALA A 32 -0.40 12.59 10.47
N VAL A 33 0.64 11.80 10.17
CA VAL A 33 0.52 10.35 9.93
C VAL A 33 -0.02 9.63 11.15
N ASN A 34 0.52 9.94 12.34
CA ASN A 34 0.14 9.27 13.59
C ASN A 34 -1.30 9.58 14.00
N SER A 35 -1.77 10.81 13.75
CA SER A 35 -3.16 11.20 13.99
C SER A 35 -4.13 10.51 13.03
N LEU A 36 -3.77 10.38 11.75
CA LEU A 36 -4.58 9.67 10.76
C LEU A 36 -4.67 8.18 11.08
N LEU A 37 -3.56 7.54 11.46
CA LEU A 37 -3.55 6.12 11.84
C LEU A 37 -4.41 5.87 13.08
N SER A 38 -4.34 6.76 14.08
CA SER A 38 -5.20 6.71 15.27
C SER A 38 -6.68 6.88 14.92
N LEU A 39 -7.00 7.78 13.99
CA LEU A 39 -8.39 7.99 13.54
C LEU A 39 -8.94 6.78 12.77
N ILE A 40 -8.12 6.15 11.92
CA ILE A 40 -8.48 4.91 11.21
C ILE A 40 -8.70 3.78 12.23
N GLY A 41 -7.83 3.66 13.23
CA GLY A 41 -7.99 2.71 14.33
C GLY A 41 -9.30 2.92 15.11
N LEU A 42 -9.65 4.17 15.40
CA LEU A 42 -10.91 4.53 16.07
C LEU A 42 -12.14 4.17 15.22
N TRP A 43 -12.12 4.48 13.93
CA TRP A 43 -13.20 4.11 13.01
C TRP A 43 -13.34 2.60 12.86
N ASN A 44 -12.24 1.87 12.79
CA ASN A 44 -12.27 0.41 12.78
C ASN A 44 -12.91 -0.12 14.07
N ALA A 45 -12.47 0.36 15.25
CA ALA A 45 -13.08 -0.05 16.51
C ALA A 45 -14.59 0.24 16.53
N LEU A 46 -15.01 1.43 16.08
CA LEU A 46 -16.40 1.87 16.09
C LEU A 46 -17.28 1.11 15.08
N LEU A 47 -16.75 0.71 13.92
CA LEU A 47 -17.48 -0.06 12.91
C LEU A 47 -17.53 -1.57 13.20
N PHE A 48 -16.47 -2.14 13.78
CA PHE A 48 -16.44 -3.56 14.14
C PHE A 48 -17.27 -3.86 15.40
N TRP A 49 -17.35 -2.92 16.34
CA TRP A 49 -18.12 -3.07 17.59
C TRP A 49 -19.61 -3.41 17.38
N PRO A 50 -20.39 -2.70 16.54
CA PRO A 50 -21.78 -3.06 16.28
C PRO A 50 -21.89 -4.41 15.57
N GLY A 51 -20.98 -4.77 14.66
CA GLY A 51 -20.95 -6.10 14.05
C GLY A 51 -20.83 -7.21 15.09
N LEU A 52 -19.92 -7.06 16.07
CA LEU A 52 -19.73 -8.02 17.16
C LEU A 52 -20.95 -8.16 18.10
N ILE A 53 -21.81 -7.15 18.20
CA ILE A 53 -23.03 -7.20 19.05
C ILE A 53 -24.24 -7.71 18.25
N ILE A 54 -24.36 -7.28 17.00
CA ILE A 54 -25.49 -7.58 16.13
C ILE A 54 -25.45 -9.04 15.66
N LEU A 55 -24.28 -9.58 15.28
CA LEU A 55 -24.20 -10.95 14.75
C LEU A 55 -24.63 -12.04 15.78
N PRO A 56 -24.21 -11.97 17.06
CA PRO A 56 -24.69 -12.90 18.08
C PRO A 56 -26.16 -12.73 18.43
N SER A 57 -26.68 -11.48 18.43
CA SER A 57 -28.10 -11.23 18.74
C SER A 57 -29.05 -11.71 17.65
N LEU A 58 -28.60 -11.81 16.39
CA LEU A 58 -29.34 -12.44 15.30
C LEU A 58 -29.20 -13.97 15.26
N GLY A 59 -28.39 -14.58 16.15
CA GLY A 59 -28.20 -16.03 16.21
C GLY A 59 -27.46 -16.63 15.00
N ILE A 60 -26.79 -15.79 14.19
CA ILE A 60 -26.06 -16.20 12.98
C ILE A 60 -24.69 -16.81 13.35
N GLU A 61 -24.09 -16.37 14.47
CA GLU A 61 -22.84 -16.91 15.00
C GLU A 61 -23.01 -17.38 16.45
N GLU A 62 -22.52 -18.59 16.75
CA GLU A 62 -22.41 -19.09 18.13
C GLU A 62 -21.31 -18.32 18.86
N TYR A 63 -21.72 -17.44 19.78
CA TYR A 63 -20.77 -16.73 20.64
C TYR A 63 -20.16 -17.69 21.66
N SER A 64 -19.03 -18.33 21.31
CA SER A 64 -18.34 -19.27 22.20
C SER A 64 -17.55 -18.60 23.34
N GLY A 65 -17.73 -17.30 23.55
CA GLY A 65 -16.94 -16.48 24.46
C GLY A 65 -15.50 -16.25 23.99
N PHE A 66 -14.84 -15.28 24.61
CA PHE A 66 -13.42 -14.98 24.41
C PHE A 66 -12.55 -16.10 25.02
N LYS A 67 -12.40 -17.22 24.31
CA LYS A 67 -11.39 -18.24 24.66
C LYS A 67 -10.01 -17.59 24.57
N GLY A 68 -9.22 -17.67 25.65
CA GLY A 68 -7.98 -16.91 25.78
C GLY A 68 -7.00 -17.08 24.62
N GLU A 69 -6.90 -18.28 24.04
CA GLU A 69 -5.98 -18.58 22.93
C GLU A 69 -6.35 -17.85 21.62
N VAL A 70 -7.65 -17.76 21.31
CA VAL A 70 -8.15 -17.05 20.13
C VAL A 70 -7.94 -15.53 20.28
N VAL A 71 -8.11 -15.01 21.50
CA VAL A 71 -7.86 -13.60 21.82
C VAL A 71 -6.39 -13.25 21.65
N TRP A 72 -5.48 -14.10 22.13
CA TRP A 72 -4.04 -13.87 21.98
C TRP A 72 -3.60 -13.89 20.52
N LEU A 73 -4.09 -14.86 19.74
CA LEU A 73 -3.79 -14.93 18.30
C LEU A 73 -4.33 -13.71 17.56
N ALA A 74 -5.55 -13.27 17.88
CA ALA A 74 -6.13 -12.05 17.32
C ALA A 74 -5.32 -10.81 17.70
N LEU A 75 -4.91 -10.66 18.97
CA LEU A 75 -4.06 -9.55 19.45
C LEU A 75 -2.73 -9.47 18.71
N ILE A 76 -2.09 -10.61 18.48
CA ILE A 76 -0.85 -10.69 17.70
C ILE A 76 -1.12 -10.24 16.26
N GLY A 77 -2.18 -10.76 15.63
CA GLY A 77 -2.58 -10.36 14.29
C GLY A 77 -2.84 -8.86 14.16
N PHE A 78 -3.56 -8.28 15.11
CA PHE A 78 -3.81 -6.83 15.16
C PHE A 78 -2.54 -6.03 15.35
N THR A 79 -1.62 -6.47 16.22
CA THR A 79 -0.36 -5.77 16.49
C THR A 79 0.55 -5.78 15.26
N VAL A 80 0.63 -6.91 14.56
CA VAL A 80 1.39 -7.05 13.31
C VAL A 80 0.76 -6.17 12.22
N ALA A 81 -0.55 -6.22 12.06
CA ALA A 81 -1.26 -5.40 11.07
C ALA A 81 -1.10 -3.90 11.35
N LEU A 82 -1.20 -3.47 12.61
CA LEU A 82 -0.99 -2.07 13.00
C LEU A 82 0.44 -1.63 12.70
N SER A 83 1.43 -2.44 13.06
CA SER A 83 2.84 -2.16 12.79
C SER A 83 3.10 -2.06 11.28
N PHE A 84 2.56 -2.98 10.49
CA PHE A 84 2.66 -2.94 9.03
C PHE A 84 2.06 -1.66 8.44
N ASN A 85 0.86 -1.27 8.87
CA ASN A 85 0.22 -0.03 8.42
C ASN A 85 1.01 1.21 8.85
N TYR A 86 1.62 1.20 10.03
CA TYR A 86 2.51 2.27 10.48
C TYR A 86 3.73 2.40 9.56
N PHE A 87 4.45 1.29 9.30
CA PHE A 87 5.61 1.29 8.39
C PHE A 87 5.24 1.72 6.97
N LEU A 88 4.06 1.33 6.48
CA LEU A 88 3.59 1.74 5.16
C LEU A 88 3.37 3.26 5.06
N ASN A 89 2.68 3.86 6.03
CA ASN A 89 2.45 5.29 6.02
C ASN A 89 3.74 6.08 6.26
N TYR A 90 4.61 5.58 7.15
CA TYR A 90 5.91 6.18 7.40
C TYR A 90 6.82 6.14 6.15
N GLY A 91 6.90 5.00 5.48
CA GLY A 91 7.65 4.85 4.23
C GLY A 91 7.12 5.74 3.10
N MET A 92 5.81 5.98 3.06
CA MET A 92 5.17 6.86 2.08
C MET A 92 5.62 8.31 2.21
N VAL A 93 5.81 8.79 3.44
CA VAL A 93 6.33 10.13 3.73
C VAL A 93 7.81 10.25 3.39
N LEU A 94 8.61 9.22 3.71
CA LEU A 94 10.06 9.25 3.49
C LEU A 94 10.48 9.13 2.02
N THR A 95 9.71 8.40 1.22
CA THR A 95 10.07 8.09 -0.17
C THR A 95 9.06 8.70 -1.14
N SER A 96 8.04 7.93 -1.53
CA SER A 96 6.87 8.41 -2.25
C SER A 96 5.75 7.37 -2.16
N PRO A 97 4.49 7.79 -2.33
CA PRO A 97 3.37 6.85 -2.46
C PRO A 97 3.53 5.85 -3.60
N LEU A 98 4.20 6.25 -4.68
CA LEU A 98 4.41 5.39 -5.85
C LEU A 98 5.43 4.28 -5.55
N PHE A 99 6.53 4.62 -4.90
CA PHE A 99 7.53 3.63 -4.48
C PHE A 99 6.95 2.63 -3.48
N MET A 100 6.18 3.10 -2.49
CA MET A 100 5.55 2.22 -1.51
C MET A 100 4.54 1.24 -2.12
N ARG A 101 3.82 1.63 -3.17
CA ARG A 101 2.95 0.70 -3.91
C ARG A 101 3.75 -0.45 -4.53
N VAL A 102 4.92 -0.16 -5.08
CA VAL A 102 5.82 -1.18 -5.64
C VAL A 102 6.28 -2.15 -4.55
N VAL A 103 6.64 -1.65 -3.36
CA VAL A 103 6.99 -2.47 -2.20
C VAL A 103 5.85 -3.39 -1.78
N ILE A 104 4.61 -2.88 -1.72
CA ILE A 104 3.42 -3.69 -1.40
C ILE A 104 3.20 -4.79 -2.44
N ILE A 105 3.32 -4.48 -3.73
CA ILE A 105 3.16 -5.46 -4.81
C ILE A 105 4.26 -6.54 -4.72
N PHE A 106 5.49 -6.15 -4.37
CA PHE A 106 6.59 -7.09 -4.10
C PHE A 106 6.32 -7.98 -2.86
N GLY A 107 5.42 -7.58 -1.97
CA GLY A 107 4.94 -8.43 -0.89
C GLY A 107 4.29 -9.74 -1.38
N VAL A 108 3.64 -9.74 -2.54
CA VAL A 108 2.99 -10.94 -3.11
C VAL A 108 3.98 -12.08 -3.38
N PRO A 109 5.06 -11.89 -4.17
CA PRO A 109 6.05 -12.95 -4.37
C PRO A 109 6.81 -13.28 -3.07
N ALA A 110 7.05 -12.31 -2.18
CA ALA A 110 7.67 -12.58 -0.89
C ALA A 110 6.81 -13.52 -0.02
N SER A 111 5.50 -13.27 0.07
CA SER A 111 4.55 -14.16 0.75
C SER A 111 4.50 -15.55 0.11
N PHE A 112 4.60 -15.64 -1.22
CA PHE A 112 4.67 -16.93 -1.91
C PHE A 112 5.90 -17.75 -1.50
N VAL A 113 7.08 -17.11 -1.39
CA VAL A 113 8.31 -17.77 -0.91
C VAL A 113 8.17 -18.24 0.55
N VAL A 114 7.58 -17.41 1.42
CA VAL A 114 7.34 -17.78 2.82
C VAL A 114 6.42 -18.99 2.92
N ASN A 115 5.34 -19.02 2.14
CA ASN A 115 4.43 -20.18 2.10
C ASN A 115 5.14 -21.45 1.63
N ILE A 116 6.01 -21.37 0.61
CA ILE A 116 6.82 -22.52 0.17
C ILE A 116 7.74 -23.02 1.29
N LEU A 117 8.31 -22.12 2.08
CA LEU A 117 9.24 -22.48 3.15
C LEU A 117 8.53 -23.12 4.35
N LEU A 118 7.31 -22.68 4.69
CA LEU A 118 6.55 -23.16 5.84
C LEU A 118 5.71 -24.41 5.52
N ASP A 119 4.99 -24.40 4.40
CA ASP A 119 4.03 -25.45 4.03
C ASP A 119 4.58 -26.43 2.99
N GLY A 120 5.77 -26.16 2.44
CA GLY A 120 6.37 -26.92 1.34
C GLY A 120 5.84 -26.49 -0.03
N LEU A 121 6.36 -27.10 -1.09
CA LEU A 121 5.93 -26.82 -2.45
C LEU A 121 4.54 -27.47 -2.68
N PRO A 122 3.48 -26.71 -2.97
CA PRO A 122 2.18 -27.30 -3.29
C PRO A 122 2.30 -28.17 -4.56
N PRO A 123 1.42 -29.18 -4.72
CA PRO A 123 1.40 -30.01 -5.92
C PRO A 123 1.33 -29.14 -7.19
N ALA A 124 1.95 -29.66 -8.27
CA ALA A 124 2.09 -28.98 -9.55
C ALA A 124 0.74 -28.91 -10.30
N ASP A 125 -0.18 -28.12 -9.74
CA ASP A 125 -1.45 -27.80 -10.34
C ASP A 125 -1.33 -26.56 -11.24
N TYR A 126 -2.28 -26.40 -12.15
CA TYR A 126 -2.38 -25.23 -13.03
C TYR A 126 -2.35 -23.90 -12.26
N SER A 127 -2.92 -23.88 -11.05
CA SER A 127 -2.93 -22.72 -10.14
C SER A 127 -1.53 -22.38 -9.61
N THR A 128 -0.70 -23.38 -9.31
CA THR A 128 0.69 -23.20 -8.85
C THR A 128 1.56 -22.63 -9.97
N LEU A 129 1.40 -23.11 -11.20
CA LEU A 129 2.11 -22.56 -12.38
C LEU A 129 1.75 -21.09 -12.64
N LEU A 130 0.46 -20.73 -12.54
CA LEU A 130 0.01 -19.34 -12.68
C LEU A 130 0.59 -18.42 -11.59
N ARG A 131 0.71 -18.90 -10.34
CA ARG A 131 1.31 -18.15 -9.24
C ARG A 131 2.79 -17.89 -9.47
N ILE A 132 3.54 -18.91 -9.91
CA ILE A 132 4.96 -18.79 -10.25
C ILE A 132 5.13 -17.79 -11.41
N LEU A 133 4.31 -17.91 -12.46
CA LEU A 133 4.35 -16.99 -13.59
C LEU A 133 4.08 -15.54 -13.15
N GLY A 134 3.06 -15.32 -12.34
CA GLY A 134 2.75 -14.01 -11.77
C GLY A 134 3.88 -13.44 -10.92
N ALA A 135 4.51 -14.26 -10.07
CA ALA A 135 5.68 -13.88 -9.28
C ALA A 135 6.86 -13.47 -10.18
N CYS A 136 7.13 -14.21 -11.26
CA CYS A 136 8.16 -13.86 -12.24
C CYS A 136 7.89 -12.51 -12.91
N PHE A 137 6.64 -12.23 -13.30
CA PHE A 137 6.26 -10.93 -13.87
C PHE A 137 6.43 -9.78 -12.89
N ILE A 138 6.09 -9.97 -11.62
CA ILE A 138 6.30 -8.95 -10.57
C ILE A 138 7.80 -8.67 -10.39
N ILE A 139 8.63 -9.71 -10.31
CA ILE A 139 10.09 -9.57 -10.18
C ILE A 139 10.68 -8.86 -11.39
N ALA A 140 10.27 -9.25 -12.61
CA ALA A 140 10.71 -8.60 -13.84
C ALA A 140 10.33 -7.11 -13.87
N GLY A 141 9.09 -6.79 -13.48
CA GLY A 141 8.62 -5.41 -13.35
C GLY A 141 9.42 -4.61 -12.32
N PHE A 142 9.77 -5.21 -11.18
CA PHE A 142 10.58 -4.58 -10.15
C PHE A 142 12.01 -4.28 -10.62
N ILE A 143 12.64 -5.23 -11.33
CA ILE A 143 13.97 -5.04 -11.93
C ILE A 143 13.95 -3.91 -12.95
N TRP A 144 12.94 -3.89 -13.83
CA TRP A 144 12.76 -2.82 -14.81
C TRP A 144 12.57 -1.46 -14.16
N PHE A 145 11.70 -1.37 -13.16
CA PHE A 145 11.45 -0.16 -12.39
C PHE A 145 12.74 0.37 -11.73
N THR A 146 13.49 -0.51 -11.07
CA THR A 146 14.75 -0.16 -10.40
C THR A 146 15.84 0.27 -11.38
N ALA A 147 15.95 -0.42 -12.53
CA ALA A 147 16.88 -0.05 -13.58
C ALA A 147 16.56 1.33 -14.19
N GLY A 148 15.28 1.63 -14.39
CA GLY A 148 14.81 2.93 -14.84
C GLY A 148 15.13 4.05 -13.84
N ASP A 149 14.88 3.82 -12.55
CA ASP A 149 15.19 4.78 -11.48
C ASP A 149 16.70 5.05 -11.38
N LEU A 150 17.53 4.02 -11.47
CA LEU A 150 18.98 4.18 -11.46
C LEU A 150 19.49 4.94 -12.69
N HIS A 151 18.93 4.67 -13.87
CA HIS A 151 19.27 5.40 -15.09
C HIS A 151 18.89 6.88 -14.99
N TYR A 152 17.72 7.19 -14.42
CA TYR A 152 17.28 8.56 -14.17
C TYR A 152 18.22 9.29 -13.20
N ARG A 153 18.53 8.67 -12.05
CA ARG A 153 19.44 9.25 -11.05
C ARG A 153 20.85 9.46 -11.60
N ASN A 154 21.34 8.58 -12.46
CA ASN A 154 22.66 8.72 -13.09
C ASN A 154 22.69 9.84 -14.14
N LYS A 155 21.60 10.06 -14.89
CA LYS A 155 21.45 11.23 -15.77
C LYS A 155 21.43 12.54 -14.98
N SER A 156 20.67 12.59 -13.88
CA SER A 156 20.65 13.77 -12.99
C SER A 156 22.02 14.05 -12.37
N ALA A 157 22.79 13.01 -12.02
CA ALA A 157 24.15 13.15 -11.49
C ALA A 157 25.18 13.63 -12.53
N LYS A 158 24.93 13.39 -13.83
CA LYS A 158 25.78 13.85 -14.94
C LYS A 158 25.44 15.25 -15.45
N GLY A 159 24.39 15.90 -14.93
CA GLY A 159 24.04 17.28 -15.29
C GLY A 159 23.49 17.46 -16.70
N GLU A 160 23.04 16.38 -17.37
CA GLU A 160 22.41 16.49 -18.69
C GLU A 160 21.00 17.08 -18.54
N PRO A 161 20.66 18.18 -19.25
CA PRO A 161 19.39 18.88 -19.06
C PRO A 161 18.21 18.05 -19.58
N GLU A 162 17.09 18.15 -18.88
CA GLU A 162 15.86 17.42 -19.16
C GLU A 162 15.30 17.71 -20.56
N GLU A 163 15.19 16.69 -21.41
CA GLU A 163 14.36 16.74 -22.63
C GLU A 163 12.86 17.02 -22.32
N GLY A 164 12.45 16.88 -21.05
CA GLY A 164 11.10 17.20 -20.58
C GLY A 164 10.87 18.67 -20.19
N ALA A 165 11.92 19.45 -19.90
CA ALA A 165 11.78 20.86 -19.48
C ALA A 165 11.48 21.80 -20.67
N VAL A 166 11.90 21.43 -21.89
CA VAL A 166 11.62 22.19 -23.11
C VAL A 166 10.12 22.20 -23.43
N HIS A 167 9.40 21.12 -23.12
CA HIS A 167 7.98 21.02 -23.49
C HIS A 167 7.04 21.80 -22.55
N LYS A 168 7.47 22.07 -21.31
CA LYS A 168 6.73 22.91 -20.35
C LYS A 168 7.03 24.39 -20.55
N SER A 169 8.30 24.75 -20.80
CA SER A 169 8.71 26.14 -21.03
C SER A 169 8.21 26.70 -22.39
N ALA A 170 8.18 25.89 -23.46
CA ALA A 170 7.65 26.34 -24.75
C ALA A 170 6.13 26.60 -24.76
N LYS A 171 5.38 25.99 -23.83
CA LYS A 171 3.93 26.23 -23.69
C LYS A 171 3.60 27.47 -22.86
N ASP A 172 4.50 27.85 -21.95
CA ASP A 172 4.31 29.04 -21.10
C ASP A 172 4.72 30.33 -21.84
N VAL A 173 5.71 30.27 -22.76
CA VAL A 173 6.09 31.42 -23.60
C VAL A 173 5.01 31.79 -24.63
N HIS A 174 4.24 30.81 -25.13
CA HIS A 174 3.16 31.09 -26.09
C HIS A 174 1.83 31.55 -25.46
N ARG A 175 1.72 31.57 -24.13
CA ARG A 175 0.50 32.01 -23.43
C ARG A 175 0.57 33.44 -22.89
N THR A 176 1.73 34.08 -22.95
CA THR A 176 1.94 35.47 -22.51
C THR A 176 1.75 36.51 -23.62
N ASP A 177 1.57 36.09 -24.88
CA ASP A 177 1.42 36.98 -26.04
C ASP A 177 0.04 36.84 -26.74
N SER A 178 -1.05 36.70 -25.99
CA SER A 178 -2.42 36.75 -26.54
C SER A 178 -3.37 37.55 -25.66
#